data_AF-A0A376FIF1-F1
#
_entry.id   AF-A0A376FIF1-F1
#
_cell.length_a   1.000
_cell.length_b   1.000
_cell.length_c   1.000
_cell.angle_alpha   90.00
_cell.angle_beta   90.00
_cell.angle_gamma   90.00
#
_symmetry.space_group_name_H-M   'P 1'
#
loop_
_entity.id
_entity.type
_entity.pdbx_description
1 polymer ?
#
loop_
_entity_poly.entity_id
_entity_poly.type
_entity_poly.pdbx_seq_one_letter_code
_entity_poly.pdbx_strand_id
1 'polypeptide(L)'
;MSTVAFINVMYWLEVVLSFLVPSSSGLAVLTMPIMAPLADFANVNRDLVVTAYQSASGIVNLVTPTSAVVMGGLAIARVPYVRYLKWVAPLLGILTVVIMVALSLGALL
;
A
#
# COMPACT_ATOMS: atom_id res chain seq x y z
N MET A 1 20.04 -10.62 2.32
CA MET A 1 19.13 -9.67 3.02
C MET A 1 18.05 -10.50 3.70
N SER A 2 17.50 -10.06 4.84
CA SER A 2 16.35 -10.76 5.41
C SER A 2 15.15 -10.59 4.47
N THR A 3 14.49 -11.69 4.06
CA THR A 3 13.26 -11.71 3.24
C THR A 3 12.18 -10.80 3.83
N VAL A 4 12.09 -10.78 5.17
CA VAL A 4 11.20 -9.91 5.94
C VAL A 4 11.55 -8.42 5.75
N ALA A 5 12.84 -8.07 5.77
CA ALA A 5 13.25 -6.69 5.54
C ALA A 5 12.94 -6.25 4.10
N PHE A 6 13.16 -7.12 3.11
CA PHE A 6 12.87 -6.83 1.71
C PHE A 6 11.38 -6.52 1.51
N ILE A 7 10.48 -7.38 1.98
CA ILE A 7 9.04 -7.21 1.73
C ILE A 7 8.45 -5.99 2.42
N ASN A 8 8.93 -5.66 3.61
CA ASN A 8 8.46 -4.49 4.36
C ASN A 8 8.99 -3.18 3.75
N VAL A 9 10.25 -3.14 3.30
CA VAL A 9 10.79 -1.98 2.57
C VAL A 9 10.03 -1.77 1.26
N MET A 10 9.74 -2.87 0.56
CA MET A 10 8.96 -2.87 -0.67
C MET A 10 7.56 -2.31 -0.46
N TYR A 11 6.85 -2.74 0.59
CA TYR A 11 5.55 -2.18 0.96
C TYR A 11 5.61 -0.65 1.14
N TRP A 12 6.60 -0.12 1.88
CA TRP A 12 6.73 1.32 2.09
C TRP A 12 7.07 2.09 0.81
N LEU A 13 7.88 1.51 -0.07
CA LEU A 13 8.14 2.07 -1.39
C LEU A 13 6.84 2.21 -2.19
N GLU A 14 6.03 1.15 -2.22
CA GLU A 14 4.75 1.15 -2.92
C GLU A 14 3.72 2.09 -2.27
N VAL A 15 3.77 2.31 -0.94
CA VAL A 15 2.93 3.33 -0.28
C VAL A 15 3.27 4.72 -0.81
N VAL A 16 4.56 5.05 -0.91
CA VAL A 16 5.00 6.35 -1.44
C VAL A 16 4.62 6.48 -2.91
N LEU A 17 4.88 5.45 -3.71
CA LEU A 17 4.58 5.48 -5.14
C LEU A 17 3.07 5.52 -5.41
N SER A 18 2.25 4.81 -4.64
CA SER A 18 0.79 4.84 -4.77
C SER A 18 0.20 6.20 -4.41
N PHE A 19 0.88 7.00 -3.59
CA PHE A 19 0.46 8.37 -3.33
C PHE A 19 0.71 9.26 -4.56
N LEU A 20 1.81 9.03 -5.28
CA LEU A 20 2.17 9.74 -6.51
C LEU A 20 1.38 9.25 -7.74
N VAL A 21 1.06 7.95 -7.78
CA VAL A 21 0.34 7.26 -8.85
C VAL A 21 -0.91 6.60 -8.25
N PRO A 22 -2.05 7.33 -8.17
CA PRO A 22 -3.27 6.86 -7.50
C PRO A 22 -4.00 5.70 -8.22
N SER A 23 -3.51 5.33 -9.41
CA SER A 23 -4.07 4.22 -10.18
C SER A 23 -3.32 2.94 -9.83
N SER A 24 -4.04 1.94 -9.32
CA SER A 24 -3.47 0.62 -9.04
C SER A 24 -2.92 -0.03 -10.32
N SER A 25 -3.71 -0.12 -11.40
CA SER A 25 -3.23 -0.69 -12.66
C SER A 25 -2.03 0.08 -13.25
N GLY A 26 -2.03 1.42 -13.18
CA GLY A 26 -0.90 2.24 -13.62
C GLY A 26 0.37 2.02 -12.78
N LEU A 27 0.21 1.93 -11.46
CA LEU A 27 1.31 1.65 -10.54
C LEU A 27 1.90 0.24 -10.78
N ALA A 28 1.05 -0.77 -10.96
CA ALA A 28 1.50 -2.13 -11.26
C ALA A 28 2.31 -2.19 -12.58
N VAL A 29 1.86 -1.52 -13.64
CA VAL A 29 2.60 -1.45 -14.91
C VAL A 29 3.95 -0.77 -14.73
N LEU A 30 4.02 0.25 -13.88
CA LEU A 30 5.26 0.99 -13.59
C LEU A 30 6.26 0.16 -12.75
N THR A 31 5.80 -0.49 -11.68
CA THR A 31 6.70 -1.06 -10.68
C THR A 31 7.00 -2.54 -10.90
N MET A 32 6.03 -3.35 -11.36
CA MET A 32 6.19 -4.81 -11.47
C MET A 32 7.36 -5.27 -12.35
N PRO A 33 7.67 -4.62 -13.50
CA PRO A 33 8.83 -4.99 -14.30
C PRO A 33 10.17 -4.87 -13.55
N ILE A 34 10.24 -4.02 -12.52
CA ILE A 34 11.41 -3.79 -11.68
C ILE A 34 11.34 -4.67 -10.42
N MET A 35 10.18 -4.75 -9.78
CA MET A 35 10.03 -5.44 -8.49
C MET A 35 10.07 -6.97 -8.65
N ALA A 36 9.58 -7.51 -9.77
CA ALA A 36 9.64 -8.95 -10.04
C ALA A 36 11.08 -9.51 -10.09
N PRO A 37 12.00 -8.97 -10.91
CA PRO A 37 13.39 -9.45 -10.91
C PRO A 37 14.10 -9.16 -9.57
N LEU A 38 13.82 -8.03 -8.91
CA LEU A 38 14.37 -7.74 -7.58
C LEU A 38 13.97 -8.80 -6.54
N ALA A 39 12.72 -9.26 -6.58
CA ALA A 39 12.24 -10.31 -5.70
C ALA A 39 12.93 -11.65 -5.99
N ASP A 40 13.14 -11.99 -7.26
CA ASP A 40 13.91 -13.19 -7.64
C ASP A 40 15.35 -13.12 -7.09
N PHE A 41 16.02 -11.98 -7.24
CA PHE A 41 17.37 -11.77 -6.68
C PHE A 41 17.40 -11.86 -5.15
N ALA A 42 16.33 -11.40 -4.48
CA ALA A 42 16.20 -11.44 -3.03
C ALA A 42 15.67 -12.78 -2.50
N ASN A 43 15.40 -13.77 -3.36
CA ASN A 43 14.73 -15.04 -3.01
C ASN A 43 13.40 -14.83 -2.27
N VAL A 44 12.61 -13.84 -2.71
CA VAL A 44 11.25 -13.57 -2.20
C VAL A 44 10.25 -13.97 -3.28
N ASN A 45 9.20 -14.71 -2.90
CA ASN A 45 8.18 -15.10 -3.86
C ASN A 45 7.42 -13.88 -4.41
N ARG A 46 7.09 -13.92 -5.70
CA ARG A 46 6.45 -12.80 -6.40
C ARG A 46 4.99 -12.56 -5.99
N ASP A 47 4.32 -13.55 -5.42
CA ASP A 47 2.99 -13.40 -4.82
C ASP A 47 3.01 -12.47 -3.59
N LEU A 48 4.06 -12.54 -2.77
CA LEU A 48 4.26 -11.60 -1.66
C LEU A 48 4.45 -10.17 -2.18
N VAL A 49 5.21 -9.99 -3.26
CA VAL A 49 5.40 -8.70 -3.94
C VAL A 49 4.05 -8.12 -4.37
N VAL A 50 3.21 -8.90 -5.04
CA VAL A 50 1.86 -8.46 -5.45
C VAL A 50 1.01 -8.13 -4.22
N THR A 51 1.10 -8.93 -3.16
CA THR A 51 0.35 -8.72 -1.91
C THR A 51 0.76 -7.40 -1.23
N ALA A 52 2.06 -7.13 -1.16
CA ALA A 52 2.60 -5.90 -0.57
C ALA A 52 2.19 -4.66 -1.38
N TYR A 53 2.34 -4.70 -2.70
CA TYR A 53 1.90 -3.63 -3.60
C TYR A 53 0.39 -3.36 -3.48
N GLN A 54 -0.46 -4.39 -3.51
CA GLN A 54 -1.91 -4.23 -3.40
C GLN A 54 -2.31 -3.67 -2.02
N SER A 55 -1.64 -4.13 -0.96
CA SER A 55 -1.89 -3.65 0.41
C SER A 55 -1.51 -2.17 0.56
N ALA A 56 -0.36 -1.78 -0.01
CA ALA A 56 0.09 -0.39 -0.03
C ALA A 56 -0.90 0.50 -0.80
N SER A 57 -1.31 0.07 -2.00
CA SER A 57 -2.29 0.82 -2.79
C SER A 57 -3.63 0.96 -2.06
N GLY A 58 -4.09 -0.11 -1.41
CA GLY A 58 -5.33 -0.10 -0.63
C GLY A 58 -5.33 0.96 0.47
N ILE A 59 -4.26 1.04 1.27
CA ILE A 59 -4.14 2.04 2.35
C ILE A 59 -4.14 3.46 1.81
N VAL A 60 -3.38 3.72 0.75
CA VAL A 60 -3.27 5.06 0.18
C VAL A 60 -4.61 5.51 -0.39
N ASN A 61 -5.33 4.63 -1.07
CA ASN A 61 -6.63 4.93 -1.65
C ASN A 61 -7.72 5.33 -0.63
N LEU A 62 -7.54 5.03 0.65
CA LEU A 62 -8.43 5.48 1.73
C LEU A 62 -8.25 6.97 2.06
N VAL A 63 -7.10 7.56 1.77
CA VAL A 63 -6.80 8.95 2.12
C VAL A 63 -6.59 9.86 0.94
N THR A 64 -6.27 9.34 -0.23
CA THR A 64 -5.89 10.17 -1.38
C THR A 64 -7.05 11.10 -1.80
N PRO A 65 -6.82 12.43 -1.90
CA PRO A 65 -7.86 13.40 -2.22
C PRO A 65 -8.31 13.31 -3.70
N THR A 66 -7.58 12.60 -4.55
CA THR A 66 -8.00 12.32 -5.93
C THR A 66 -8.89 11.08 -6.05
N SER A 67 -9.11 10.36 -4.94
CA SER A 67 -10.06 9.24 -4.89
C SER A 67 -11.49 9.75 -4.95
N ALA A 68 -12.17 9.46 -6.07
CA ALA A 68 -13.57 9.83 -6.27
C ALA A 68 -14.48 9.21 -5.20
N VAL A 69 -14.15 8.02 -4.71
CA VAL A 69 -14.92 7.32 -3.66
C VAL A 69 -14.82 8.07 -2.34
N VAL A 70 -13.61 8.43 -1.90
CA VAL A 70 -13.40 9.14 -0.63
C VAL A 70 -13.99 10.54 -0.69
N MET A 71 -13.62 11.32 -1.70
CA MET A 71 -14.11 12.70 -1.80
C MET A 71 -15.61 12.79 -2.08
N GLY A 72 -16.15 11.88 -2.90
CA GLY A 72 -17.59 11.78 -3.15
C GLY A 72 -18.38 11.44 -1.87
N GLY A 73 -17.91 10.45 -1.11
CA GLY A 73 -18.51 10.08 0.18
C GLY A 73 -18.48 11.23 1.19
N LEU A 74 -17.34 11.93 1.30
CA LEU A 74 -17.20 13.10 2.18
C LEU A 74 -18.10 14.27 1.78
N ALA A 75 -18.26 14.51 0.47
CA ALA A 75 -19.15 15.55 -0.05
C ALA A 75 -20.62 15.26 0.32
N ILE A 76 -21.07 14.01 0.17
CA ILE A 76 -22.42 13.58 0.55
C ILE A 76 -22.62 13.71 2.08
N ALA A 77 -21.64 13.26 2.86
CA ALA A 77 -21.68 13.31 4.33
C ALA A 77 -21.45 14.72 4.90
N ARG A 78 -21.10 15.71 4.07
CA ARG A 78 -20.73 17.08 4.46
C ARG A 78 -19.60 17.13 5.50
N VAL A 79 -18.63 16.22 5.38
CA VAL A 79 -17.48 16.13 6.30
C VAL A 79 -16.25 16.79 5.65
N PRO A 80 -15.60 17.77 6.31
CA PRO A 80 -14.36 18.33 5.80
C PRO A 80 -13.25 17.28 5.72
N TYR A 81 -12.49 17.25 4.63
CA TYR A 81 -11.40 16.29 4.40
C TYR A 81 -10.37 16.24 5.55
N VAL A 82 -9.97 17.40 6.08
CA VAL A 82 -9.02 17.48 7.21
C VAL A 82 -9.57 16.80 8.47
N ARG A 83 -10.90 16.86 8.70
CA ARG A 83 -11.55 16.18 9.82
C ARG A 83 -11.55 14.67 9.60
N TYR A 84 -11.84 14.23 8.37
CA TYR A 84 -11.78 12.83 7.99
C TYR A 84 -10.37 12.25 8.15
N LEU A 85 -9.34 12.96 7.68
CA LEU A 85 -7.95 12.51 7.82
C LEU A 85 -7.55 12.22 9.27
N LYS A 86 -7.90 13.12 10.19
CA LYS A 86 -7.63 12.92 11.63
C LYS A 86 -8.42 11.74 12.20
N TRP A 87 -9.63 11.51 11.70
CA TRP A 87 -10.49 10.42 12.14
C TRP A 87 -10.03 9.05 11.61
N VAL A 88 -9.55 8.98 10.36
CA VAL A 88 -9.09 7.73 9.73
C VAL A 88 -7.64 7.38 10.11
N ALA A 89 -6.83 8.36 10.52
CA ALA A 89 -5.43 8.16 10.94
C ALA A 89 -5.19 6.96 11.89
N PRO A 90 -5.95 6.76 13.00
CA PRO A 90 -5.76 5.58 13.86
C PRO A 90 -6.02 4.27 13.12
N LEU A 91 -7.01 4.22 12.23
CA LEU A 91 -7.30 3.04 11.41
C LEU A 91 -6.15 2.74 10.45
N LEU A 92 -5.58 3.76 9.80
CA LEU A 92 -4.43 3.57 8.90
C LEU A 92 -3.22 3.01 9.65
N GLY A 93 -2.98 3.48 10.87
CA GLY A 93 -1.92 2.94 11.74
C GLY A 93 -2.14 1.46 12.05
N ILE A 94 -3.35 1.09 12.46
CA ILE A 94 -3.71 -0.31 12.74
C ILE A 94 -3.55 -1.18 11.49
N LEU A 95 -4.10 -0.76 10.35
CA LEU A 95 -4.02 -1.51 9.09
C LEU A 95 -2.56 -1.66 8.64
N THR A 96 -1.75 -0.62 8.77
CA THR A 96 -0.31 -0.67 8.42
C THR A 96 0.39 -1.72 9.27
N VAL A 97 0.15 -1.75 10.58
CA VAL A 97 0.75 -2.77 11.47
C VAL A 97 0.28 -4.17 11.10
N VAL A 98 -1.02 -4.37 10.86
CA VAL A 98 -1.58 -5.66 10.45
C VAL A 98 -0.96 -6.15 9.15
N ILE A 99 -0.83 -5.28 8.15
CA ILE A 99 -0.22 -5.61 6.85
C ILE A 99 1.25 -5.97 7.03
N MET A 100 2.02 -5.18 7.76
CA MET A 100 3.45 -5.44 8.00
C MET A 100 3.66 -6.77 8.72
N VAL A 101 2.81 -7.09 9.71
CA VAL A 101 2.84 -8.40 10.40
C VAL A 101 2.49 -9.52 9.43
N ALA A 102 1.41 -9.39 8.65
CA ALA A 102 0.99 -10.40 7.69
C ALA A 102 2.05 -10.67 6.60
N LEU A 103 2.67 -9.62 6.05
CA LEU A 103 3.76 -9.73 5.08
C LEU A 103 5.00 -10.38 5.70
N SER A 104 5.33 -10.02 6.95
CA SER A 104 6.47 -10.62 7.65
C SER A 104 6.25 -12.11 7.92
N LEU A 105 5.04 -12.51 8.31
CA LEU A 105 4.68 -13.91 8.49
C LEU A 105 4.71 -14.66 7.16
N GLY A 106 4.13 -14.09 6.10
CA GLY A 106 4.15 -14.68 4.76
C GLY A 106 5.56 -14.84 4.19
N ALA A 107 6.50 -13.96 4.55
CA ALA A 107 7.90 -14.06 4.15
C ALA A 107 8.73 -15.07 4.96
N LEU A 108 8.21 -15.55 6.10
CA LEU A 108 8.86 -16.55 6.96
C LEU A 108 8.35 -17.98 6.72
N LEU A 109 7.17 -18.10 6.12
CA LEU A 109 6.55 -19.36 5.70
C LEU A 109 7.04 -19.79 4.31
#